data_AF-A0A949IPL4-F1
#
_entry.id   AF-A0A949IPL4-F1
#
_cell.length_a   1.000
_cell.length_b   1.000
_cell.length_c   1.000
_cell.angle_alpha   90.00
_cell.angle_beta   90.00
_cell.angle_gamma   90.00
#
_symmetry.space_group_name_H-M   'P 1'
#
loop_
_entity.id
_entity.type
_entity.pdbx_description
1 polymer ?
#
loop_
_entity_poly.entity_id
_entity_poly.type
_entity_poly.pdbx_seq_one_letter_code
_entity_poly.pdbx_strand_id
1 'polypeptide(L)'
;MLLPYKRAALSLLIVGCVGSLTSFTGFSDLPASAAPEAAQSAVEPAEGAAQKPASAPVDLNKVLKINQVNVNRGHVETQTEGDIEHEAVLKAAALAAQQRKNDALQHYDAARVYLGAGNTEMAELELQAAIWKDGSVRAFHRDYCVVALLRGHPMRAVAEAVMVFGLGDAIDLSEAQANKLQDNGCKLHYRRGIELAKSQKWKDAISEYQWALRYRPRNPKVMRSMAFANASLGNIELAEKQYGSSFAEDPGDAYGHADFAYLLADTGNAEEALKQLQEAVKIQPKVAALHIDLGWMAESKGNLAEAEGEFAEAVKLSPNHAALWAHLGRVLSREGKGEEASAAYAKAKAIDPSIAQAN
;
A
#
# COMPACT_ATOMS: atom_id res chain seq x y z
N MET A 1 21.82 22.61 -1.04
CA MET A 1 20.97 23.19 0.02
C MET A 1 19.68 22.38 0.04
N LEU A 2 19.53 21.43 0.97
CA LEU A 2 18.30 20.64 1.10
C LEU A 2 17.28 21.47 1.89
N LEU A 3 16.03 21.54 1.41
CA LEU A 3 14.93 22.22 2.08
C LEU A 3 14.75 21.67 3.52
N PRO A 4 14.31 22.51 4.49
CA PRO A 4 14.11 22.11 5.89
C PRO A 4 13.18 20.89 6.07
N TYR A 5 12.33 20.60 5.08
CA TYR A 5 11.40 19.47 5.08
C TYR A 5 12.07 18.09 4.99
N LYS A 6 13.17 17.97 4.24
CA LYS A 6 13.95 16.72 4.26
C LYS A 6 14.59 16.47 5.64
N ARG A 7 14.84 17.51 6.45
CA ARG A 7 15.30 17.33 7.83
C ARG A 7 14.20 16.86 8.77
N ALA A 8 12.94 17.29 8.58
CA ALA A 8 11.81 16.82 9.39
C ALA A 8 11.51 15.32 9.17
N ALA A 9 11.48 14.88 7.91
CA ALA A 9 11.36 13.45 7.58
C ALA A 9 12.58 12.63 8.06
N LEU A 10 13.78 13.23 8.05
CA LEU A 10 15.00 12.59 8.56
C LEU A 10 15.05 12.55 10.10
N SER A 11 14.43 13.50 10.80
CA SER A 11 14.40 13.55 12.27
C SER A 11 13.30 12.69 12.89
N LEU A 12 12.22 12.40 12.15
CA LEU A 12 11.28 11.32 12.49
C LEU A 12 11.89 9.91 12.37
N LEU A 13 13.01 9.76 11.66
CA LEU A 13 13.73 8.48 11.51
C LEU A 13 15.02 8.36 12.34
N ILE A 14 15.58 9.45 12.89
CA ILE A 14 16.93 9.46 13.49
C ILE A 14 16.97 9.76 15.01
N VAL A 15 15.87 10.16 15.67
CA VAL A 15 15.89 10.27 17.14
C VAL A 15 15.64 8.90 17.79
N GLY A 16 16.65 8.04 17.68
CA GLY A 16 16.75 6.74 18.31
C GLY A 16 18.23 6.43 18.59
N CYS A 17 18.74 6.99 19.69
CA CYS A 17 19.92 6.59 20.47
C CYS A 17 21.21 6.14 19.73
N VAL A 18 22.26 6.97 19.82
CA VAL A 18 23.65 6.50 19.77
C VAL A 18 24.33 6.96 21.07
N GLY A 19 24.64 6.03 21.98
CA GLY A 19 25.36 6.35 23.21
C GLY A 19 25.49 5.22 24.24
N SER A 20 26.49 4.36 24.03
CA SER A 20 27.24 3.54 25.00
C SER A 20 26.65 2.25 25.61
N LEU A 21 27.40 1.17 25.36
CA LEU A 21 27.32 -0.17 25.92
C LEU A 21 27.76 -0.21 27.38
N THR A 22 26.94 -0.79 28.26
CA THR A 22 27.39 -1.75 29.29
C THR A 22 26.22 -2.63 29.72
N SER A 23 26.50 -3.91 29.87
CA SER A 23 25.66 -5.02 30.31
C SER A 23 24.71 -4.71 31.48
N PHE A 24 23.41 -4.99 31.30
CA PHE A 24 22.57 -5.53 32.38
C PHE A 24 21.30 -6.17 31.82
N THR A 25 21.01 -7.36 32.33
CA THR A 25 19.90 -8.25 31.98
C THR A 25 18.56 -7.73 32.53
N GLY A 26 17.52 -7.74 31.69
CA GLY A 26 16.12 -7.56 32.10
C GLY A 26 15.42 -6.42 31.37
N PHE A 27 14.66 -6.73 30.32
CA PHE A 27 13.75 -5.77 29.67
C PHE A 27 12.46 -6.49 29.23
N SER A 28 11.52 -6.55 30.18
CA SER A 28 10.10 -6.43 29.93
C SER A 28 9.77 -4.93 29.83
N ASP A 29 8.88 -4.59 28.90
CA ASP A 29 8.20 -3.29 28.74
C ASP A 29 8.97 -2.15 28.03
N LEU A 30 8.78 -2.08 26.70
CA LEU A 30 8.87 -0.87 25.87
C LEU A 30 7.58 -0.77 25.02
N PRO A 31 6.88 0.38 24.97
CA PRO A 31 5.66 0.51 24.19
C PRO A 31 5.97 0.69 22.70
N ALA A 32 5.43 -0.24 21.91
CA ALA A 32 5.42 -0.20 20.46
C ALA A 32 4.65 1.03 19.95
N SER A 33 5.28 1.83 19.08
CA SER A 33 4.57 2.86 18.32
C SER A 33 3.64 2.19 17.30
N ALA A 34 2.38 2.03 17.72
CA ALA A 34 1.15 1.92 16.94
C ALA A 34 1.20 1.08 15.65
N ALA A 35 1.25 -0.24 15.83
CA ALA A 35 0.47 -1.14 14.98
C ALA A 35 -1.03 -0.97 15.34
N PRO A 36 -1.98 -0.96 14.39
CA PRO A 36 -3.39 -1.00 14.74
C PRO A 36 -3.81 -2.45 14.95
N GLU A 37 -4.08 -2.83 16.20
CA GLU A 37 -4.80 -4.06 16.52
C GLU A 37 -6.16 -3.73 17.17
N ALA A 38 -7.19 -4.36 16.62
CA ALA A 38 -8.49 -4.68 17.21
C ALA A 38 -9.39 -3.53 17.72
N ALA A 39 -10.38 -3.16 16.88
CA ALA A 39 -11.75 -2.94 17.37
C ALA A 39 -12.62 -4.07 16.81
N GLN A 40 -13.00 -5.01 17.69
CA GLN A 40 -14.05 -5.99 17.44
C GLN A 40 -15.42 -5.38 17.78
N SER A 41 -16.40 -5.77 16.98
CA SER A 41 -17.86 -5.70 17.14
C SER A 41 -18.53 -4.32 17.30
N ALA A 42 -19.13 -3.86 16.20
CA ALA A 42 -20.57 -3.63 16.16
C ALA A 42 -21.09 -4.18 14.82
N VAL A 43 -21.94 -5.20 14.93
CA VAL A 43 -22.70 -5.81 13.83
C VAL A 43 -23.91 -4.91 13.56
N GLU A 44 -24.12 -4.51 12.32
CA GLU A 44 -25.42 -4.55 11.63
C GLU A 44 -25.25 -4.31 10.12
N PRO A 45 -26.15 -4.86 9.27
CA PRO A 45 -25.85 -5.19 7.89
C PRO A 45 -26.15 -4.03 6.95
N ALA A 46 -25.23 -3.74 6.03
CA ALA A 46 -25.57 -3.04 4.81
C ALA A 46 -26.00 -4.09 3.76
N GLU A 47 -27.30 -4.37 3.70
CA GLU A 47 -27.93 -4.95 2.52
C GLU A 47 -27.70 -4.00 1.33
N GLY A 48 -27.11 -4.53 0.25
CA GLY A 48 -26.79 -3.71 -0.92
C GLY A 48 -26.29 -4.56 -2.08
N ALA A 49 -27.21 -5.28 -2.70
CA ALA A 49 -27.19 -5.82 -4.07
C ALA A 49 -25.84 -6.32 -4.63
N ALA A 50 -25.72 -7.65 -4.67
CA ALA A 50 -24.80 -8.37 -5.53
C ALA A 50 -24.86 -7.85 -6.98
N GLN A 51 -23.80 -7.18 -7.44
CA GLN A 51 -23.51 -7.06 -8.86
C GLN A 51 -22.38 -8.03 -9.19
N LYS A 52 -22.78 -9.12 -9.85
CA LYS A 52 -21.97 -10.01 -10.65
C LYS A 52 -20.86 -9.21 -11.35
N PRO A 53 -19.58 -9.61 -11.32
CA PRO A 53 -18.57 -8.91 -12.11
C PRO A 53 -18.96 -9.04 -13.58
N ALA A 54 -19.42 -7.93 -14.15
CA ALA A 54 -19.57 -7.81 -15.59
C ALA A 54 -18.19 -8.07 -16.19
N SER A 55 -18.12 -9.08 -17.05
CA SER A 55 -17.02 -9.26 -17.99
C SER A 55 -16.67 -7.90 -18.58
N ALA A 56 -15.42 -7.46 -18.41
CA ALA A 56 -14.95 -6.23 -19.06
C ALA A 56 -15.32 -6.29 -20.56
N PRO A 57 -15.94 -5.26 -21.13
CA PRO A 57 -16.31 -5.29 -22.54
C PRO A 57 -15.03 -5.40 -23.37
N VAL A 58 -14.98 -6.42 -24.23
CA VAL A 58 -13.96 -6.56 -25.26
C VAL A 58 -14.10 -5.34 -26.18
N ASP A 59 -13.04 -4.53 -26.28
CA ASP A 59 -13.00 -3.38 -27.19
C ASP A 59 -12.89 -3.88 -28.65
N LEU A 60 -14.04 -4.22 -29.23
CA LEU A 60 -14.22 -4.70 -30.60
C LEU A 60 -13.61 -3.77 -31.65
N ASN A 61 -13.48 -2.47 -31.36
CA ASN A 61 -12.89 -1.49 -32.27
C ASN A 61 -11.39 -1.69 -32.50
N LYS A 62 -10.70 -2.35 -31.56
CA LYS A 62 -9.26 -2.66 -31.67
C LYS A 62 -8.99 -3.90 -32.53
N VAL A 63 -9.94 -4.84 -32.57
CA VAL A 63 -9.88 -6.08 -33.37
C VAL A 63 -10.23 -5.79 -34.83
N LEU A 64 -11.24 -4.94 -35.09
CA LEU A 64 -11.69 -4.59 -36.44
C LEU A 64 -10.63 -3.85 -37.28
N LYS A 65 -9.74 -3.06 -36.67
CA LYS A 65 -8.68 -2.34 -37.40
C LYS A 65 -7.60 -3.26 -37.98
N ILE A 66 -7.43 -4.47 -37.45
CA ILE A 66 -6.41 -5.42 -37.92
C ILE A 66 -6.84 -6.09 -39.23
N ASN A 67 -8.15 -6.26 -39.47
CA ASN A 67 -8.67 -6.97 -40.64
C ASN A 67 -8.89 -6.11 -41.89
N GLN A 68 -8.88 -4.77 -41.80
CA GLN A 68 -9.02 -3.92 -43.00
C GLN A 68 -7.79 -3.94 -43.92
N VAL A 69 -6.64 -4.44 -43.44
CA VAL A 69 -5.38 -4.47 -44.22
C VAL A 69 -5.27 -5.72 -45.11
N ASN A 70 -6.10 -6.75 -44.91
CA ASN A 70 -5.92 -8.06 -45.57
C ASN A 70 -6.93 -8.37 -46.68
N VAL A 71 -7.52 -7.35 -47.30
CA VAL A 71 -8.35 -7.54 -48.51
C VAL A 71 -7.46 -7.40 -49.75
N ASN A 72 -6.73 -8.45 -50.11
CA ASN A 72 -6.31 -8.63 -51.51
C ASN A 72 -5.94 -10.07 -51.87
N ARG A 73 -6.76 -10.61 -52.81
CA ARG A 73 -6.59 -11.80 -53.68
C ARG A 73 -6.78 -13.20 -53.07
N GLY A 74 -7.95 -13.75 -53.40
CA GLY A 74 -8.13 -15.16 -53.77
C GLY A 74 -9.05 -15.96 -52.84
N HIS A 75 -10.22 -16.35 -53.37
CA HIS A 75 -11.30 -17.12 -52.72
C HIS A 75 -12.04 -16.41 -51.58
N VAL A 76 -13.17 -15.78 -51.92
CA VAL A 76 -14.14 -15.28 -50.94
C VAL A 76 -15.00 -16.46 -50.51
N GLU A 77 -14.55 -17.20 -49.50
CA GLU A 77 -15.49 -17.91 -48.64
C GLU A 77 -16.29 -16.84 -47.90
N THR A 78 -17.57 -16.72 -48.21
CA THR A 78 -18.48 -15.82 -47.49
C THR A 78 -18.73 -16.42 -46.11
N GLN A 79 -17.80 -16.21 -45.17
CA GLN A 79 -18.04 -16.45 -43.75
C GLN A 79 -19.21 -15.57 -43.33
N THR A 80 -20.23 -16.16 -42.69
CA THR A 80 -21.36 -15.38 -42.17
C THR A 80 -20.88 -14.54 -40.98
N GLU A 81 -21.53 -13.40 -40.67
CA GLU A 81 -21.16 -12.57 -39.51
C GLU A 81 -21.11 -13.40 -38.21
N GLY A 82 -21.96 -14.42 -38.07
CA GLY A 82 -21.95 -15.35 -36.95
C GLY A 82 -20.73 -16.28 -36.88
N ASP A 83 -20.15 -16.68 -38.01
CA ASP A 83 -18.93 -17.49 -38.05
C ASP A 83 -17.70 -16.69 -37.60
N ILE A 84 -17.66 -15.41 -38.00
CA ILE A 84 -16.60 -14.46 -37.63
C ILE A 84 -16.68 -14.15 -36.13
N GLU A 85 -17.88 -13.94 -35.59
CA GLU A 85 -18.10 -13.72 -34.15
C GLU A 85 -17.72 -14.96 -33.34
N HIS A 86 -18.09 -16.17 -33.78
CA HIS A 86 -17.74 -17.41 -33.10
C HIS A 86 -16.22 -17.65 -33.07
N GLU A 87 -15.54 -17.43 -34.20
CA GLU A 87 -14.08 -17.55 -34.28
C GLU A 87 -13.38 -16.51 -33.38
N ALA A 88 -13.90 -15.29 -33.31
CA ALA A 88 -13.38 -14.23 -32.43
C ALA A 88 -13.53 -14.61 -30.94
N VAL A 89 -14.67 -15.21 -30.54
CA VAL A 89 -14.91 -15.69 -29.18
C VAL A 89 -13.94 -16.82 -28.81
N LEU A 90 -13.72 -17.78 -29.71
CA LEU A 90 -12.78 -18.88 -29.48
C LEU A 90 -11.34 -18.37 -29.34
N LYS A 91 -10.92 -17.43 -30.19
CA LYS A 91 -9.61 -16.78 -30.09
C LYS A 91 -9.45 -16.02 -28.78
N ALA A 92 -10.48 -15.28 -28.35
CA ALA A 92 -10.46 -14.56 -27.08
C ALA A 92 -10.38 -15.52 -25.88
N ALA A 93 -11.13 -16.63 -25.91
CA ALA A 93 -11.07 -17.66 -24.87
C ALA A 93 -9.69 -18.33 -24.80
N ALA A 94 -9.08 -18.64 -25.94
CA ALA A 94 -7.73 -19.20 -26.02
C ALA A 94 -6.68 -18.23 -25.45
N LEU A 95 -6.76 -16.94 -25.78
CA LEU A 95 -5.87 -15.92 -25.24
C LEU A 95 -6.03 -15.77 -23.71
N ALA A 96 -7.27 -15.74 -23.22
CA ALA A 96 -7.54 -15.67 -21.78
C ALA A 96 -7.02 -16.92 -21.04
N ALA A 97 -7.15 -18.10 -21.62
CA ALA A 97 -6.58 -19.33 -21.08
C ALA A 97 -5.04 -19.27 -21.04
N GLN A 98 -4.41 -18.76 -22.09
CA GLN A 98 -2.96 -18.59 -22.12
C GLN A 98 -2.48 -17.59 -21.08
N GLN A 99 -3.19 -16.47 -20.91
CA GLN A 99 -2.86 -15.47 -19.91
C GLN A 99 -2.99 -16.02 -18.49
N ARG A 100 -4.03 -16.83 -18.22
CA ARG A 100 -4.20 -17.51 -16.93
C ARG A 100 -3.02 -18.44 -16.60
N LYS A 101 -2.52 -19.18 -17.59
CA LYS A 101 -1.35 -20.06 -17.43
C LYS A 101 -0.08 -19.25 -17.15
N ASN A 102 0.12 -18.15 -17.87
CA ASN A 102 1.26 -17.26 -17.63
C ASN A 102 1.21 -16.64 -16.23
N ASP A 103 0.02 -16.22 -15.77
CA ASP A 103 -0.17 -15.71 -14.41
C ASP A 103 0.13 -16.78 -13.35
N ALA A 104 -0.32 -18.02 -13.57
CA ALA A 104 -0.02 -19.15 -12.67
C ALA A 104 1.50 -19.39 -12.52
N LEU A 105 2.24 -19.32 -13.64
CA LEU A 105 3.69 -19.45 -13.64
C LEU A 105 4.38 -18.31 -12.89
N GLN A 106 3.89 -17.07 -13.00
CA GLN A 106 4.44 -15.94 -12.25
C GLN A 106 4.28 -16.13 -10.73
N HIS A 107 3.13 -16.62 -10.27
CA HIS A 107 2.92 -16.98 -8.86
C HIS A 107 3.86 -18.11 -8.44
N TYR A 108 4.03 -19.14 -9.26
CA TYR A 108 4.95 -20.24 -8.95
C TYR A 108 6.42 -19.79 -8.86
N ASP A 109 6.87 -18.92 -9.76
CA ASP A 109 8.23 -18.37 -9.71
C ASP A 109 8.43 -17.52 -8.45
N ALA A 110 7.43 -16.71 -8.07
CA ALA A 110 7.46 -15.96 -6.81
C ALA A 110 7.54 -16.90 -5.60
N ALA A 111 6.74 -17.97 -5.58
CA ALA A 111 6.78 -18.97 -4.53
C ALA A 111 8.17 -19.60 -4.35
N ARG A 112 8.86 -19.92 -5.45
CA ARG A 112 10.22 -20.48 -5.41
C ARG A 112 11.23 -19.49 -4.83
N VAL A 113 11.10 -18.21 -5.18
CA VAL A 113 11.94 -17.15 -4.59
C VAL A 113 11.70 -17.06 -3.08
N TYR A 114 10.45 -17.07 -2.63
CA TYR A 114 10.12 -17.02 -1.20
C TYR A 114 10.56 -18.27 -0.44
N LEU A 115 10.39 -19.46 -1.03
CA LEU A 115 10.86 -20.71 -0.45
C LEU A 115 12.39 -20.75 -0.32
N GLY A 116 13.11 -20.28 -1.34
CA GLY A 116 14.57 -20.13 -1.28
C GLY A 116 15.05 -19.15 -0.21
N ALA A 117 14.23 -18.15 0.12
CA ALA A 117 14.46 -17.21 1.22
C ALA A 117 13.97 -17.72 2.58
N GLY A 118 13.43 -18.94 2.67
CA GLY A 118 12.87 -19.51 3.90
C GLY A 118 11.51 -18.92 4.33
N ASN A 119 10.87 -18.09 3.50
CA ASN A 119 9.57 -17.51 3.80
C ASN A 119 8.44 -18.47 3.36
N THR A 120 8.15 -19.43 4.21
CA THR A 120 7.16 -20.49 3.93
C THR A 120 5.72 -19.96 3.89
N GLU A 121 5.40 -18.85 4.56
CA GLU A 121 4.07 -18.23 4.52
C GLU A 121 3.77 -17.63 3.14
N MET A 122 4.71 -16.86 2.58
CA MET A 122 4.57 -16.31 1.23
C MET A 122 4.64 -17.41 0.17
N ALA A 123 5.51 -18.41 0.35
CA ALA A 123 5.58 -19.53 -0.57
C ALA A 123 4.25 -20.31 -0.61
N GLU A 124 3.62 -20.56 0.54
CA GLU A 124 2.29 -21.20 0.61
C GLU A 124 1.24 -20.39 -0.13
N LEU A 125 1.14 -19.08 0.15
CA LEU A 125 0.20 -18.18 -0.52
C LEU A 125 0.33 -18.25 -2.04
N GLU A 126 1.55 -18.08 -2.54
CA GLU A 126 1.82 -18.01 -3.97
C GLU A 126 1.61 -19.37 -4.66
N LEU A 127 1.88 -20.49 -3.98
CA LEU A 127 1.54 -21.82 -4.49
C LEU A 127 0.03 -22.05 -4.55
N GLN A 128 -0.71 -21.62 -3.53
CA GLN A 128 -2.17 -21.66 -3.56
C GLN A 128 -2.73 -20.84 -4.72
N ALA A 129 -2.17 -19.66 -4.99
CA ALA A 129 -2.56 -18.83 -6.12
C ALA A 129 -2.20 -19.46 -7.48
N ALA A 130 -1.01 -20.04 -7.62
CA ALA A 130 -0.60 -20.77 -8.83
C ALA A 130 -1.55 -21.94 -9.13
N ILE A 131 -1.86 -22.77 -8.12
CA ILE A 131 -2.78 -23.91 -8.25
C ILE A 131 -4.20 -23.45 -8.55
N TRP A 132 -4.66 -22.35 -7.93
CA TRP A 132 -5.98 -21.80 -8.22
C TRP A 132 -6.10 -21.30 -9.68
N LYS A 133 -5.03 -20.76 -10.24
CA LYS A 133 -4.99 -20.31 -11.65
C LYS A 133 -4.86 -21.48 -12.62
N ASP A 134 -4.01 -22.46 -12.32
CA ASP A 134 -3.80 -23.66 -13.12
C ASP A 134 -3.39 -24.86 -12.25
N GLY A 135 -4.39 -25.62 -11.80
CA GLY A 135 -4.20 -26.83 -10.99
C GLY A 135 -3.80 -28.07 -11.80
N SER A 136 -3.53 -27.96 -13.10
CA SER A 136 -3.06 -29.10 -13.90
C SER A 136 -1.55 -29.33 -13.77
N VAL A 137 -0.82 -28.32 -13.28
CA VAL A 137 0.64 -28.34 -13.24
C VAL A 137 1.14 -29.06 -11.99
N ARG A 138 1.57 -30.31 -12.16
CA ARG A 138 2.11 -31.17 -11.09
C ARG A 138 3.25 -30.55 -10.29
N ALA A 139 4.05 -29.66 -10.90
CA ALA A 139 5.14 -29.00 -10.21
C ALA A 139 4.66 -28.10 -9.05
N PHE A 140 3.49 -27.45 -9.20
CA PHE A 140 2.92 -26.59 -8.16
C PHE A 140 2.53 -27.43 -6.94
N HIS A 141 1.82 -28.54 -7.17
CA HIS A 141 1.42 -29.49 -6.14
C HIS A 141 2.61 -30.13 -5.42
N ARG A 142 3.67 -30.48 -6.16
CA ARG A 142 4.90 -31.05 -5.58
C ARG A 142 5.54 -30.09 -4.58
N ASP A 143 5.73 -28.83 -4.97
CA ASP A 143 6.39 -27.85 -4.11
C ASP A 143 5.46 -27.44 -2.96
N TYR A 144 4.14 -27.41 -3.18
CA TYR A 144 3.18 -27.16 -2.12
C TYR A 144 3.11 -28.30 -1.09
N CYS A 145 3.27 -29.56 -1.52
CA CYS A 145 3.41 -30.69 -0.60
C CYS A 145 4.56 -30.47 0.39
N VAL A 146 5.72 -30.01 -0.09
CA VAL A 146 6.88 -29.69 0.76
C VAL A 146 6.55 -28.53 1.72
N VAL A 147 5.98 -27.43 1.21
CA VAL A 147 5.63 -26.27 2.05
C VAL A 147 4.59 -26.62 3.10
N ALA A 148 3.58 -27.42 2.75
CA ALA A 148 2.55 -27.88 3.67
C ALA A 148 3.14 -28.75 4.80
N LEU A 149 4.12 -29.61 4.50
CA LEU A 149 4.85 -30.37 5.53
C LEU A 149 5.64 -29.46 6.46
N LEU A 150 6.38 -28.49 5.90
CA LEU A 150 7.16 -27.52 6.68
C LEU A 150 6.29 -26.66 7.62
N ARG A 151 5.01 -26.47 7.27
CA ARG A 151 4.05 -25.67 8.03
C ARG A 151 3.13 -26.50 8.94
N GLY A 152 3.32 -27.83 9.00
CA GLY A 152 2.55 -28.71 9.88
C GLY A 152 1.13 -29.01 9.37
N HIS A 153 0.94 -29.06 8.05
CA HIS A 153 -0.32 -29.39 7.38
C HIS A 153 -0.23 -30.74 6.64
N PRO A 154 -0.04 -31.88 7.34
CA PRO A 154 0.23 -33.18 6.70
C PRO A 154 -0.94 -33.66 5.84
N MET A 155 -2.19 -33.44 6.25
CA MET A 155 -3.36 -33.81 5.45
C MET A 155 -3.45 -33.04 4.14
N ARG A 156 -3.02 -31.77 4.13
CA ARG A 156 -2.92 -30.99 2.90
C ARG A 156 -1.81 -31.56 2.02
N ALA A 157 -0.64 -31.85 2.59
CA ALA A 157 0.47 -32.46 1.85
C ALA A 157 0.08 -33.79 1.19
N VAL A 158 -0.68 -34.65 1.88
CA VAL A 158 -1.21 -35.90 1.29
C VAL A 158 -2.15 -35.60 0.11
N ALA A 159 -3.06 -34.64 0.26
CA ALA A 159 -3.97 -34.24 -0.83
C ALA A 159 -3.19 -33.72 -2.05
N GLU A 160 -2.17 -32.89 -1.83
CA GLU A 160 -1.29 -32.40 -2.91
C GLU A 160 -0.48 -33.54 -3.54
N ALA A 161 -0.02 -34.51 -2.76
CA ALA A 161 0.70 -35.68 -3.28
C ALA A 161 -0.18 -36.52 -4.22
N VAL A 162 -1.46 -36.70 -3.91
CA VAL A 162 -2.44 -37.37 -4.80
C VAL A 162 -2.51 -36.68 -6.17
N MET A 163 -2.51 -35.34 -6.19
CA MET A 163 -2.47 -34.55 -7.42
C MET A 163 -1.18 -34.78 -8.22
N VAL A 164 -0.02 -34.89 -7.55
CA VAL A 164 1.27 -35.17 -8.21
C VAL A 164 1.25 -36.52 -8.94
N PHE A 165 0.62 -37.54 -8.35
CA PHE A 165 0.49 -38.87 -8.96
C PHE A 165 -0.63 -38.96 -10.01
N GLY A 166 -1.42 -37.91 -10.21
CA GLY A 166 -2.56 -37.90 -11.14
C GLY A 166 -3.71 -38.77 -10.68
N LEU A 167 -3.85 -38.97 -9.36
CA LEU A 167 -4.90 -39.78 -8.74
C LEU A 167 -6.09 -38.94 -8.26
N GLY A 168 -6.15 -37.66 -8.63
CA GLY A 168 -7.22 -36.74 -8.26
C GLY A 168 -7.37 -35.61 -9.27
N ASP A 169 -8.50 -34.91 -9.18
CA ASP A 169 -8.82 -33.74 -9.98
C ASP A 169 -8.60 -32.45 -9.18
N ALA A 170 -8.23 -31.38 -9.88
CA ALA A 170 -8.06 -30.07 -9.24
C ALA A 170 -9.41 -29.62 -8.66
N ILE A 171 -9.43 -29.38 -7.35
CA ILE A 171 -10.62 -28.87 -6.67
C ILE A 171 -10.63 -27.35 -6.83
N ASP A 172 -11.60 -26.83 -7.58
CA ASP A 172 -11.82 -25.40 -7.69
C ASP A 172 -12.08 -24.80 -6.31
N LEU A 173 -11.42 -23.66 -6.02
CA LEU A 173 -11.70 -22.91 -4.80
C LEU A 173 -13.14 -22.41 -4.83
N SER A 174 -13.86 -22.55 -3.72
CA SER A 174 -15.13 -21.85 -3.55
C SER A 174 -14.90 -20.35 -3.63
N GLU A 175 -15.93 -19.59 -4.01
CA GLU A 175 -15.83 -18.13 -4.11
C GLU A 175 -15.32 -17.49 -2.80
N ALA A 176 -15.78 -18.00 -1.65
CA ALA A 176 -15.31 -17.56 -0.33
C ALA A 176 -13.82 -17.85 -0.11
N GLN A 177 -13.32 -19.02 -0.54
CA GLN A 177 -11.91 -19.37 -0.44
C GLN A 177 -11.04 -18.53 -1.39
N ALA A 178 -11.51 -18.32 -2.61
CA ALA A 178 -10.82 -17.47 -3.58
C ALA A 178 -10.74 -16.01 -3.10
N ASN A 179 -11.81 -15.47 -2.51
CA ASN A 179 -11.82 -14.15 -1.91
C ASN A 179 -10.84 -14.06 -0.72
N LYS A 180 -10.85 -15.06 0.16
CA LYS A 180 -9.90 -15.11 1.29
C LYS A 180 -8.45 -15.17 0.81
N LEU A 181 -8.17 -15.94 -0.25
CA LEU A 181 -6.84 -16.01 -0.85
C LEU A 181 -6.43 -14.64 -1.40
N GLN A 182 -7.33 -13.94 -2.11
CA GLN A 182 -7.06 -12.59 -2.62
C GLN A 182 -6.82 -11.57 -1.51
N ASP A 183 -7.61 -11.60 -0.45
CA ASP A 183 -7.44 -10.68 0.69
C ASP A 183 -6.13 -10.94 1.43
N ASN A 184 -5.82 -12.22 1.68
CA ASN A 184 -4.56 -12.62 2.30
C ASN A 184 -3.36 -12.22 1.43
N GLY A 185 -3.43 -12.46 0.12
CA GLY A 185 -2.36 -12.12 -0.80
C GLY A 185 -2.10 -10.62 -0.85
N CYS A 186 -3.16 -9.82 -0.99
CA CYS A 186 -3.06 -8.37 -0.92
C CYS A 186 -2.42 -7.90 0.40
N LYS A 187 -2.91 -8.42 1.53
CA LYS A 187 -2.44 -8.05 2.87
C LYS A 187 -0.96 -8.39 3.09
N LEU A 188 -0.53 -9.60 2.72
CA LEU A 188 0.84 -10.07 2.96
C LEU A 188 1.85 -9.31 2.11
N HIS A 189 1.60 -9.17 0.82
CA HIS A 189 2.43 -8.36 -0.07
C HIS A 189 2.46 -6.89 0.36
N TYR A 190 1.31 -6.33 0.74
CA TYR A 190 1.26 -4.95 1.22
C TYR A 190 2.11 -4.75 2.47
N ARG A 191 1.99 -5.64 3.47
CA ARG A 191 2.79 -5.59 4.70
C ARG A 191 4.29 -5.65 4.40
N ARG A 192 4.70 -6.55 3.51
CA ARG A 192 6.09 -6.68 3.08
C ARG A 192 6.59 -5.44 2.34
N GLY A 193 5.76 -4.86 1.47
CA GLY A 193 6.05 -3.59 0.80
C GLY A 193 6.29 -2.45 1.78
N ILE A 194 5.47 -2.35 2.84
CA ILE A 194 5.64 -1.36 3.90
C ILE A 194 6.96 -1.57 4.66
N GLU A 195 7.33 -2.80 4.98
CA GLU A 195 8.60 -3.09 5.67
C GLU A 195 9.83 -2.73 4.82
N LEU A 196 9.75 -3.02 3.52
CA LEU A 196 10.78 -2.61 2.56
C LEU A 196 10.85 -1.09 2.40
N ALA A 197 9.71 -0.41 2.39
CA ALA A 197 9.64 1.05 2.35
C ALA A 197 10.25 1.70 3.60
N LYS A 198 10.01 1.15 4.80
CA LYS A 198 10.69 1.59 6.03
C LYS A 198 12.21 1.43 5.93
N SER A 199 12.66 0.35 5.29
CA SER A 199 14.07 0.10 4.99
C SER A 199 14.61 0.91 3.78
N GLN A 200 13.82 1.84 3.22
CA GLN A 200 14.13 2.64 2.02
C GLN A 200 14.45 1.82 0.76
N LYS A 201 14.05 0.56 0.71
CA LYS A 201 14.16 -0.33 -0.46
C LYS A 201 12.98 -0.10 -1.39
N TRP A 202 12.87 1.11 -1.93
CA TRP A 202 11.70 1.57 -2.67
C TRP A 202 11.37 0.72 -3.90
N LYS A 203 12.38 0.25 -4.64
CA LYS A 203 12.17 -0.59 -5.82
C LYS A 203 11.50 -1.92 -5.46
N ASP A 204 12.03 -2.60 -4.45
CA ASP A 204 11.47 -3.86 -3.96
C ASP A 204 10.08 -3.65 -3.37
N ALA A 205 9.87 -2.54 -2.63
CA ALA A 205 8.56 -2.17 -2.10
C ALA A 205 7.52 -1.98 -3.21
N ILE A 206 7.87 -1.31 -4.32
CA ILE A 206 6.99 -1.16 -5.48
C ILE A 206 6.64 -2.51 -6.09
N SER A 207 7.61 -3.43 -6.21
CA SER A 207 7.33 -4.78 -6.70
C SER A 207 6.33 -5.52 -5.81
N GLU A 208 6.46 -5.41 -4.49
CA GLU A 208 5.50 -5.99 -3.54
C GLU A 208 4.13 -5.30 -3.61
N TYR A 209 4.07 -3.98 -3.79
CA TYR A 209 2.80 -3.28 -4.00
C TYR A 209 2.11 -3.68 -5.31
N GLN A 210 2.87 -3.90 -6.39
CA GLN A 210 2.34 -4.42 -7.65
C GLN A 210 1.73 -5.82 -7.45
N TRP A 211 2.39 -6.68 -6.67
CA TRP A 211 1.81 -7.97 -6.28
C TRP A 211 0.52 -7.81 -5.46
N ALA A 212 0.50 -6.91 -4.47
CA ALA A 212 -0.70 -6.65 -3.69
C ALA A 212 -1.87 -6.15 -4.57
N LEU A 213 -1.59 -5.31 -5.57
CA LEU A 213 -2.58 -4.83 -6.54
C LEU A 213 -3.00 -5.91 -7.56
N ARG A 214 -2.19 -6.92 -7.84
CA ARG A 214 -2.65 -8.08 -8.65
C ARG A 214 -3.77 -8.85 -7.96
N TYR A 215 -3.73 -8.94 -6.63
CA TYR A 215 -4.81 -9.54 -5.85
C TYR A 215 -6.01 -8.61 -5.68
N ARG A 216 -5.78 -7.32 -5.39
CA ARG A 216 -6.83 -6.30 -5.26
C ARG A 216 -6.46 -5.03 -6.04
N PRO A 217 -6.86 -4.93 -7.33
CA PRO A 217 -6.42 -3.85 -8.22
C PRO A 217 -6.87 -2.44 -7.83
N ARG A 218 -7.98 -2.33 -7.10
CA ARG A 218 -8.59 -1.06 -6.68
C ARG A 218 -8.47 -0.86 -5.17
N ASN A 219 -7.30 -1.16 -4.62
CA ASN A 219 -7.03 -0.92 -3.20
C ASN A 219 -6.37 0.46 -3.02
N PRO A 220 -7.11 1.50 -2.57
CA PRO A 220 -6.59 2.86 -2.48
C PRO A 220 -5.36 2.96 -1.56
N LYS A 221 -5.34 2.22 -0.44
CA LYS A 221 -4.20 2.24 0.50
C LYS A 221 -2.91 1.75 -0.14
N VAL A 222 -2.98 0.70 -0.95
CA VAL A 222 -1.83 0.15 -1.68
C VAL A 222 -1.42 1.10 -2.80
N MET A 223 -2.39 1.67 -3.53
CA MET A 223 -2.14 2.64 -4.60
C MET A 223 -1.42 3.88 -4.08
N ARG A 224 -1.90 4.46 -2.97
CA ARG A 224 -1.23 5.56 -2.26
C ARG A 224 0.20 5.19 -1.85
N SER A 225 0.38 4.03 -1.23
CA SER A 225 1.71 3.61 -0.74
C SER A 225 2.70 3.38 -1.90
N MET A 226 2.21 2.90 -3.04
CA MET A 226 2.99 2.78 -4.27
C MET A 226 3.30 4.14 -4.91
N ALA A 227 2.36 5.09 -4.87
CA ALA A 227 2.58 6.47 -5.31
C ALA A 227 3.68 7.13 -4.47
N PHE A 228 3.61 7.00 -3.14
CA PHE A 228 4.63 7.49 -2.22
C PHE A 228 6.02 6.88 -2.48
N ALA A 229 6.09 5.58 -2.74
CA ALA A 229 7.35 4.92 -3.08
C ALA A 229 7.93 5.41 -4.43
N ASN A 230 7.07 5.66 -5.43
CA ASN A 230 7.48 6.24 -6.70
C ASN A 230 7.97 7.69 -6.55
N ALA A 231 7.29 8.50 -5.75
CA ALA A 231 7.73 9.85 -5.40
C ALA A 231 9.11 9.82 -4.74
N SER A 232 9.32 8.89 -3.81
CA SER A 232 10.61 8.71 -3.11
C SER A 232 11.76 8.29 -4.03
N LEU A 233 11.47 7.63 -5.16
CA LEU A 233 12.44 7.33 -6.22
C LEU A 233 12.67 8.49 -7.21
N GLY A 234 11.91 9.58 -7.11
CA GLY A 234 11.94 10.69 -8.04
C GLY A 234 11.05 10.51 -9.29
N ASN A 235 10.20 9.48 -9.32
CA ASN A 235 9.24 9.26 -10.41
C ASN A 235 8.00 10.15 -10.20
N ILE A 236 8.19 11.47 -10.17
CA ILE A 236 7.19 12.47 -9.74
C ILE A 236 5.90 12.39 -10.58
N GLU A 237 6.00 12.43 -11.91
CA GLU A 237 4.84 12.40 -12.80
C GLU A 237 4.00 11.12 -12.64
N LEU A 238 4.68 9.98 -12.47
CA LEU A 238 4.02 8.71 -12.24
C LEU A 238 3.32 8.68 -10.87
N ALA A 239 3.97 9.21 -9.84
CA ALA A 239 3.41 9.28 -8.49
C ALA A 239 2.15 10.16 -8.46
N GLU A 240 2.17 11.33 -9.10
CA GLU A 240 1.01 12.22 -9.20
C GLU A 240 -0.19 11.52 -9.87
N LYS A 241 0.04 10.83 -10.99
CA LYS A 241 -1.01 10.03 -11.64
C LYS A 241 -1.56 8.92 -10.75
N GLN A 242 -0.69 8.28 -9.97
CA GLN A 242 -1.09 7.21 -9.04
C GLN A 242 -1.88 7.74 -7.85
N TYR A 243 -1.51 8.91 -7.30
CA TYR A 243 -2.32 9.60 -6.29
C TYR A 243 -3.71 9.95 -6.84
N GLY A 244 -3.80 10.53 -8.04
CA GLY A 244 -5.08 10.81 -8.68
C GLY A 244 -5.95 9.55 -8.87
N SER A 245 -5.33 8.42 -9.22
CA SER A 245 -6.03 7.13 -9.32
C SER A 245 -6.48 6.62 -7.94
N SER A 246 -5.68 6.84 -6.89
CA SER A 246 -6.03 6.48 -5.52
C SER A 246 -7.23 7.27 -5.02
N PHE A 247 -7.25 8.58 -5.25
CA PHE A 247 -8.37 9.46 -4.87
C PHE A 247 -9.65 9.18 -5.65
N ALA A 248 -9.55 8.63 -6.86
CA ALA A 248 -10.73 8.18 -7.60
C ALA A 248 -11.42 6.97 -6.93
N GLU A 249 -10.67 6.13 -6.21
CA GLU A 249 -11.20 4.98 -5.47
C GLU A 249 -11.61 5.35 -4.03
N ASP A 250 -10.84 6.22 -3.36
CA ASP A 250 -11.16 6.72 -2.02
C ASP A 250 -10.80 8.21 -1.87
N PRO A 251 -11.76 9.12 -2.14
CA PRO A 251 -11.60 10.55 -1.89
C PRO A 251 -11.48 10.91 -0.41
N GLY A 252 -11.81 9.99 0.50
CA GLY A 252 -11.78 10.20 1.96
C GLY A 252 -10.46 9.78 2.61
N ASP A 253 -9.41 9.50 1.84
CA ASP A 253 -8.12 9.12 2.39
C ASP A 253 -7.31 10.34 2.84
N ALA A 254 -7.51 10.75 4.10
CA ALA A 254 -6.79 11.86 4.71
C ALA A 254 -5.26 11.71 4.63
N TYR A 255 -4.73 10.50 4.81
CA TYR A 255 -3.29 10.24 4.68
C TYR A 255 -2.84 10.34 3.22
N GLY A 256 -3.71 9.96 2.26
CA GLY A 256 -3.51 10.21 0.83
C GLY A 256 -3.32 11.68 0.51
N HIS A 257 -4.20 12.53 1.03
CA HIS A 257 -4.11 13.97 0.87
C HIS A 257 -2.82 14.54 1.49
N ALA A 258 -2.42 14.08 2.68
CA ALA A 258 -1.16 14.49 3.30
C ALA A 258 0.08 14.04 2.49
N ASP A 259 0.14 12.76 2.09
CA ASP A 259 1.25 12.21 1.29
C ASP A 259 1.38 12.94 -0.06
N PHE A 260 0.26 13.28 -0.70
CA PHE A 260 0.24 14.06 -1.95
C PHE A 260 0.65 15.52 -1.74
N ALA A 261 0.24 16.14 -0.63
CA ALA A 261 0.68 17.48 -0.27
C ALA A 261 2.20 17.57 -0.14
N TYR A 262 2.85 16.56 0.44
CA TYR A 262 4.31 16.50 0.51
C TYR A 262 4.96 16.46 -0.87
N LEU A 263 4.43 15.66 -1.79
CA LEU A 263 4.90 15.63 -3.18
C LEU A 263 4.77 17.01 -3.84
N LEU A 264 3.63 17.67 -3.65
CA LEU A 264 3.37 19.00 -4.20
C LEU A 264 4.30 20.07 -3.62
N ALA A 265 4.57 20.03 -2.31
CA ALA A 265 5.51 20.93 -1.68
C ALA A 265 6.94 20.74 -2.22
N ASP A 266 7.39 19.50 -2.39
CA ASP A 266 8.71 19.16 -2.94
C ASP A 266 8.88 19.58 -4.41
N THR A 267 7.77 19.66 -5.16
CA THR A 267 7.73 20.12 -6.56
C THR A 267 7.50 21.63 -6.71
N GLY A 268 7.38 22.36 -5.59
CA GLY A 268 7.22 23.82 -5.58
C GLY A 268 5.76 24.31 -5.60
N ASN A 269 4.79 23.40 -5.62
CA ASN A 269 3.35 23.71 -5.63
C ASN A 269 2.79 23.87 -4.21
N ALA A 270 3.43 24.71 -3.40
CA ALA A 270 3.16 24.79 -1.97
C ALA A 270 1.77 25.36 -1.61
N GLU A 271 1.10 26.09 -2.51
CA GLU A 271 -0.30 26.52 -2.30
C GLU A 271 -1.27 25.34 -2.43
N GLU A 272 -1.07 24.48 -3.42
CA GLU A 272 -1.90 23.29 -3.59
C GLU A 272 -1.63 22.27 -2.48
N ALA A 273 -0.36 22.14 -2.05
CA ALA A 273 -0.01 21.33 -0.89
C ALA A 273 -0.79 21.74 0.37
N LEU A 274 -0.93 23.04 0.62
CA LEU A 274 -1.69 23.56 1.76
C LEU A 274 -3.17 23.14 1.68
N LYS A 275 -3.81 23.28 0.51
CA LYS A 275 -5.20 22.84 0.30
C LYS A 275 -5.39 21.35 0.55
N GLN A 276 -4.44 20.53 0.09
CA GLN A 276 -4.50 19.09 0.30
C GLN A 276 -4.38 18.76 1.81
N LEU A 277 -3.48 19.40 2.55
CA LEU A 277 -3.40 19.22 4.01
C LEU A 277 -4.65 19.72 4.75
N GLN A 278 -5.23 20.83 4.31
CA GLN A 278 -6.50 21.33 4.87
C GLN A 278 -7.65 20.33 4.65
N GLU A 279 -7.73 19.70 3.47
CA GLU A 279 -8.72 18.65 3.24
C GLU A 279 -8.43 17.41 4.10
N ALA A 280 -7.15 17.02 4.26
CA ALA A 280 -6.77 15.92 5.15
C ALA A 280 -7.26 16.15 6.59
N VAL A 281 -7.01 17.34 7.14
CA VAL A 281 -7.46 17.74 8.49
C VAL A 281 -8.99 17.76 8.58
N LYS A 282 -9.68 18.26 7.55
CA LYS A 282 -11.15 18.28 7.50
C LYS A 282 -11.74 16.88 7.49
N ILE A 283 -11.12 15.92 6.78
CA ILE A 283 -11.54 14.52 6.75
C ILE A 283 -11.29 13.86 8.12
N GLN A 284 -10.13 14.08 8.73
CA GLN A 284 -9.76 13.48 10.02
C GLN A 284 -9.25 14.52 11.04
N PRO A 285 -10.14 15.30 11.67
CA PRO A 285 -9.76 16.44 12.54
C PRO A 285 -9.26 16.02 13.93
N LYS A 286 -9.17 14.72 14.21
CA LYS A 286 -8.70 14.18 15.50
C LYS A 286 -7.33 13.52 15.40
N VAL A 287 -6.68 13.63 14.26
CA VAL A 287 -5.35 13.06 14.02
C VAL A 287 -4.32 14.16 14.21
N ALA A 288 -3.59 14.11 15.34
CA ALA A 288 -2.58 15.11 15.66
C ALA A 288 -1.53 15.28 14.55
N ALA A 289 -1.12 14.18 13.89
CA ALA A 289 -0.16 14.21 12.79
C ALA A 289 -0.56 15.14 11.64
N LEU A 290 -1.84 15.18 11.26
CA LEU A 290 -2.30 16.04 10.16
C LEU A 290 -2.25 17.52 10.52
N HIS A 291 -2.56 17.86 11.79
CA HIS A 291 -2.39 19.21 12.32
C HIS A 291 -0.91 19.63 12.39
N ILE A 292 0.00 18.70 12.73
CA ILE A 292 1.45 18.96 12.69
C ILE A 292 1.89 19.32 11.27
N ASP A 293 1.47 18.51 10.29
CA ASP A 293 1.88 18.65 8.90
C ASP A 293 1.36 19.97 8.31
N LEU A 294 0.10 20.31 8.59
CA LEU A 294 -0.49 21.59 8.21
C LEU A 294 0.20 22.78 8.91
N GLY A 295 0.49 22.66 10.21
CA GLY A 295 1.21 23.68 10.98
C GLY A 295 2.62 23.95 10.45
N TRP A 296 3.39 22.91 10.09
CA TRP A 296 4.69 23.09 9.45
C TRP A 296 4.57 23.76 8.08
N MET A 297 3.59 23.36 7.27
CA MET A 297 3.35 23.95 5.96
C MET A 297 3.05 25.44 6.08
N ALA A 298 2.12 25.81 6.95
CA ALA A 298 1.76 27.20 7.25
C ALA A 298 2.96 28.00 7.79
N GLU A 299 3.73 27.44 8.71
CA GLU A 299 4.93 28.09 9.27
C GLU A 299 5.96 28.41 8.17
N SER A 300 6.17 27.50 7.21
CA SER A 300 7.12 27.72 6.12
C SER A 300 6.69 28.79 5.11
N LYS A 301 5.38 29.00 4.98
CA LYS A 301 4.79 30.10 4.19
C LYS A 301 4.85 31.44 4.93
N GLY A 302 5.17 31.43 6.22
CA GLY A 302 5.17 32.62 7.07
C GLY A 302 3.80 32.94 7.67
N ASN A 303 2.80 32.07 7.50
CA ASN A 303 1.48 32.21 8.11
C ASN A 303 1.54 31.75 9.57
N LEU A 304 2.19 32.53 10.43
CA LEU A 304 2.46 32.13 11.81
C LEU A 304 1.18 31.91 12.63
N ALA A 305 0.14 32.72 12.42
CA ALA A 305 -1.11 32.61 13.15
C ALA A 305 -1.89 31.32 12.82
N GLU A 306 -1.85 30.89 11.55
CA GLU A 306 -2.42 29.60 11.13
C GLU A 306 -1.61 28.45 11.73
N ALA A 307 -0.28 28.53 11.66
CA ALA A 307 0.61 27.53 12.26
C ALA A 307 0.41 27.39 13.79
N GLU A 308 0.22 28.50 14.50
CA GLU A 308 -0.08 28.52 15.94
C GLU A 308 -1.36 27.74 16.23
N GLY A 309 -2.45 28.04 15.49
CA GLY A 309 -3.74 27.36 15.64
C GLY A 309 -3.62 25.84 15.45
N GLU A 310 -2.92 25.42 14.40
CA GLU A 310 -2.72 24.00 14.10
C GLU A 310 -1.84 23.29 15.13
N PHE A 311 -0.73 23.88 15.57
CA PHE A 311 0.07 23.30 16.65
C PHE A 311 -0.67 23.28 17.98
N ALA A 312 -1.51 24.27 18.27
CA ALA A 312 -2.36 24.27 19.45
C ALA A 312 -3.36 23.09 19.44
N GLU A 313 -3.99 22.80 18.29
CA GLU A 313 -4.84 21.61 18.15
C GLU A 313 -4.05 20.31 18.25
N ALA A 314 -2.87 20.22 17.62
CA ALA A 314 -2.00 19.06 17.75
C ALA A 314 -1.62 18.77 19.22
N VAL A 315 -1.29 19.83 19.99
CA VAL A 315 -1.00 19.73 21.42
C VAL A 315 -2.23 19.29 22.22
N LYS A 316 -3.43 19.78 21.91
CA LYS A 316 -4.68 19.32 22.57
C LYS A 316 -4.93 17.83 22.35
N LEU A 317 -4.67 17.34 21.14
CA LEU A 317 -4.84 15.93 20.77
C LEU A 317 -3.74 15.03 21.34
N SER A 318 -2.54 15.57 21.58
CA SER A 318 -1.38 14.82 22.09
C SER A 318 -0.60 15.64 23.14
N PRO A 319 -1.18 15.86 24.33
CA PRO A 319 -0.63 16.78 25.33
C PRO A 319 0.70 16.32 25.94
N ASN A 320 1.02 15.04 25.85
CA ASN A 320 2.27 14.47 26.37
C ASN A 320 3.37 14.36 25.29
N HIS A 321 3.20 14.98 24.13
CA HIS A 321 4.21 14.98 23.08
C HIS A 321 5.08 16.25 23.18
N ALA A 322 6.25 16.13 23.80
CA ALA A 322 7.10 17.28 24.13
C ALA A 322 7.52 18.12 22.90
N ALA A 323 7.78 17.49 21.75
CA ALA A 323 8.15 18.20 20.52
C ALA A 323 7.04 19.14 20.00
N LEU A 324 5.75 18.82 20.23
CA LEU A 324 4.63 19.67 19.83
C LEU A 324 4.61 20.98 20.60
N TRP A 325 4.85 20.89 21.92
CA TRP A 325 4.98 22.06 22.77
C TRP A 325 6.18 22.92 22.36
N ALA A 326 7.29 22.30 21.94
CA ALA A 326 8.43 23.04 21.41
C ALA A 326 8.13 23.72 20.07
N HIS A 327 7.40 23.08 19.16
CA HIS A 327 6.95 23.68 17.90
C HIS A 327 6.01 24.87 18.14
N LEU A 328 5.03 24.72 19.04
CA LEU A 328 4.14 25.79 19.44
C LEU A 328 4.92 26.97 20.04
N GLY A 329 5.84 26.70 20.97
CA GLY A 329 6.70 27.73 21.56
C GLY A 329 7.56 28.47 20.53
N ARG A 330 8.04 27.76 19.50
CA ARG A 330 8.79 28.36 18.38
C ARG A 330 7.93 29.32 17.57
N VAL A 331 6.72 28.92 17.20
CA VAL A 331 5.81 29.78 16.44
C VAL A 331 5.41 31.00 17.26
N LEU A 332 5.00 30.82 18.52
CA LEU A 332 4.66 31.91 19.44
C LEU A 332 5.81 32.92 19.62
N SER A 333 7.05 32.42 19.73
CA SER A 333 8.23 33.29 19.83
C SER A 333 8.46 34.10 18.56
N ARG A 334 8.20 33.53 17.38
CA ARG A 334 8.33 34.24 16.09
C ARG A 334 7.24 35.28 15.89
N GLU A 335 6.07 35.10 16.50
CA GLU A 335 4.99 36.09 16.55
C GLU A 335 5.22 37.21 17.59
N GLY A 336 6.23 37.08 18.45
CA GLY A 336 6.52 38.04 19.53
C GLY A 336 5.74 37.78 20.83
N LYS A 337 5.03 36.66 20.95
CA LYS A 337 4.30 36.25 22.18
C LYS A 337 5.24 35.57 23.17
N GLY A 338 6.20 36.32 23.71
CA GLY A 338 7.30 35.79 24.52
C GLY A 338 6.88 35.04 25.80
N GLU A 339 5.83 35.52 26.49
CA GLU A 339 5.34 34.87 27.71
C GLU A 339 4.72 33.49 27.42
N GLU A 340 3.86 33.42 26.40
CA GLU A 340 3.22 32.18 25.97
C GLU A 340 4.24 31.18 25.41
N ALA A 341 5.22 31.67 24.65
CA ALA A 341 6.33 30.86 24.15
C ALA A 341 7.13 30.23 25.30
N SER A 342 7.47 31.02 26.32
CA SER A 342 8.19 30.54 27.50
C SER A 342 7.40 29.46 28.25
N ALA A 343 6.09 29.64 28.39
CA ALA A 343 5.21 28.63 28.99
C ALA A 343 5.17 27.33 28.17
N ALA A 344 5.07 27.42 26.84
CA ALA A 344 5.09 26.27 25.94
C ALA A 344 6.44 25.51 26.02
N TYR A 345 7.57 26.21 26.00
CA TYR A 345 8.88 25.59 26.17
C TYR A 345 9.07 24.96 27.56
N ALA A 346 8.56 25.59 28.61
CA ALA A 346 8.59 25.02 29.96
C ALA A 346 7.79 23.72 30.04
N LYS A 347 6.63 23.65 29.37
CA LYS A 347 5.85 22.40 29.23
C LYS A 347 6.62 21.33 28.46
N ALA A 348 7.22 21.67 27.33
CA ALA A 348 8.05 20.74 26.55
C ALA A 348 9.16 20.13 27.43
N LYS A 349 9.89 20.97 28.16
CA LYS A 349 10.98 20.55 29.07
C LYS A 349 10.49 19.72 30.25
N ALA A 350 9.30 20.00 30.77
CA ALA A 350 8.72 19.21 31.86
C ALA A 350 8.34 17.79 31.42
N ILE A 351 7.92 17.63 30.17
CA ILE A 351 7.57 16.33 29.59
C ILE A 351 8.84 15.56 29.20
N ASP A 352 9.76 16.21 28.49
CA ASP A 352 11.05 15.63 28.10
C ASP A 352 12.19 16.61 28.41
N PRO A 353 12.95 16.37 29.49
CA PRO A 353 14.08 17.21 29.87
C PRO A 353 15.22 17.23 28.83
N SER A 354 15.30 16.26 27.91
CA SER A 354 16.35 16.18 26.89
C SER A 354 16.21 17.22 25.78
N ILE A 355 14.99 17.71 25.51
CA ILE A 355 14.72 18.76 24.52
C ILE A 355 15.45 20.07 24.87
N ALA A 356 15.73 20.31 26.16
CA ALA A 356 16.47 21.49 26.59
C ALA A 356 17.96 21.50 26.17
N GLN A 357 18.51 20.36 25.72
CA GLN A 357 19.92 20.25 25.31
C GLN A 357 20.14 20.47 23.81
N ALA A 358 19.08 20.69 23.02
CA ALA A 358 19.13 20.72 21.55
C ALA A 358 19.23 22.12 20.91
N ASN A 359 19.47 23.19 21.67
CA ASN A 359 19.53 24.56 21.17
C ASN A 359 20.95 25.14 21.10
#